data_AF-Q05DG8-F1
#
_entry.id   AF-Q05DG8-F1
#
_cell.length_a   1.000
_cell.length_b   1.000
_cell.length_c   1.000
_cell.angle_alpha   90.00
_cell.angle_beta   90.00
_cell.angle_gamma   90.00
#
_symmetry.space_group_name_H-M   'P 1'
#
loop_
_entity.id
_entity.type
_entity.pdbx_description
1 polymer ?
#
loop_
_entity_poly.entity_id
_entity_poly.type
_entity_poly.pdbx_seq_one_letter_code
_entity_poly.pdbx_strand_id
1 'polypeptide(L)'
;MHTLPAAQMVITDLTAPTERPAALGRLGLCFGIGIIFGSLLGGTLNTAYGIQCPAILAFVVTLLGAVLSFTCVPATTKEASVQSAPQGGTKASVFDLKAITRLLLLPRVLPVFLVKVISGLPSGLFLVMFSIISMDFFQLEAAQAGYLMSFFGILQMMIQGLVIGRLSTHFPEETLLRSSVLVFAVVGLGMALMSSVLHFCFLMPGLVFSLCTLNVVTDSMLTKAVSASDTGTMLGLSASVQPLTRTLGPTLGGLLYRSYGVPIFGHVQLMVNLLVLLVLWKKPLSQKGEKAR
;
A
#
# COMPACT_ATOMS: atom_id res chain seq x y z
N MET A 1 -1.29 -11.51 2.59
CA MET A 1 -0.44 -10.44 1.97
C MET A 1 1.06 -10.70 2.09
N HIS A 2 1.54 -11.57 3.00
CA HIS A 2 2.98 -11.83 3.18
C HIS A 2 3.65 -12.57 2.00
N THR A 3 2.88 -13.23 1.14
CA THR A 3 3.37 -13.97 -0.03
C THR A 3 3.50 -13.11 -1.28
N LEU A 4 2.99 -11.87 -1.29
CA LEU A 4 3.00 -11.02 -2.49
C LEU A 4 4.44 -10.71 -2.97
N PRO A 5 5.41 -10.36 -2.11
CA PRO A 5 6.79 -10.14 -2.55
C PRO A 5 7.45 -11.41 -3.10
N ALA A 6 7.14 -12.57 -2.50
CA ALA A 6 7.63 -13.86 -2.99
C ALA A 6 7.03 -14.20 -4.37
N ALA A 7 5.72 -13.98 -4.55
CA ALA A 7 5.06 -14.17 -5.84
C ALA A 7 5.59 -13.22 -6.92
N GLN A 8 5.85 -11.95 -6.56
CA GLN A 8 6.48 -10.99 -7.46
C GLN A 8 7.87 -11.46 -7.89
N MET A 9 8.70 -11.95 -6.96
CA MET A 9 10.02 -12.51 -7.24
C MET A 9 9.94 -13.71 -8.20
N VAL A 10 9.13 -14.71 -7.87
CA VAL A 10 8.97 -15.92 -8.70
C VAL A 10 8.52 -15.56 -10.12
N ILE A 11 7.58 -14.63 -10.26
CA ILE A 11 7.11 -14.18 -11.57
C ILE A 11 8.22 -13.43 -12.33
N THR A 12 8.99 -12.56 -11.67
CA THR A 12 10.10 -11.86 -12.34
C THR A 12 11.25 -12.76 -12.75
N ASP A 13 11.48 -13.85 -12.01
CA ASP A 13 12.51 -14.85 -12.32
C ASP A 13 12.10 -15.71 -13.52
N LEU A 14 10.83 -16.10 -13.60
CA LEU A 14 10.30 -16.96 -14.67
C LEU A 14 9.88 -16.19 -15.94
N THR A 15 9.88 -14.85 -15.92
CA THR A 15 9.41 -14.01 -17.03
C THR A 15 10.55 -13.21 -17.66
N ALA A 16 10.61 -13.21 -19.00
CA ALA A 16 11.56 -12.41 -19.75
C ALA A 16 11.45 -10.91 -19.43
N PRO A 17 12.55 -10.13 -19.40
CA PRO A 17 12.55 -8.72 -18.99
C PRO A 17 11.51 -7.83 -19.70
N THR A 18 11.26 -8.08 -20.98
CA THR A 18 10.28 -7.36 -21.81
C THR A 18 8.84 -7.65 -21.42
N GLU A 19 8.56 -8.82 -20.86
CA GLU A 19 7.22 -9.28 -20.48
C GLU A 19 6.91 -9.08 -18.99
N ARG A 20 7.92 -8.82 -18.15
CA ARG A 20 7.78 -8.60 -16.70
C ARG A 20 6.70 -7.59 -16.33
N PRO A 21 6.58 -6.41 -16.98
CA PRO A 21 5.53 -5.46 -16.63
C PRO A 21 4.12 -6.04 -16.83
N ALA A 22 3.91 -6.81 -17.90
CA ALA A 22 2.63 -7.44 -18.18
C ALA A 22 2.32 -8.57 -17.18
N ALA A 23 3.31 -9.40 -16.85
CA ALA A 23 3.15 -10.49 -15.88
C ALA A 23 2.88 -9.97 -14.45
N LEU A 24 3.62 -8.94 -14.02
CA LEU A 24 3.40 -8.26 -12.74
C LEU A 24 2.04 -7.54 -12.71
N GLY A 25 1.61 -6.98 -13.84
CA GLY A 25 0.27 -6.41 -13.99
C GLY A 25 -0.84 -7.45 -13.79
N ARG A 26 -0.69 -8.65 -14.38
CA ARG A 26 -1.62 -9.79 -14.19
C ARG A 26 -1.64 -10.26 -12.72
N LEU A 27 -0.48 -10.31 -12.06
CA LEU A 27 -0.42 -10.63 -10.62
C LEU A 27 -1.20 -9.60 -9.78
N GLY A 28 -1.03 -8.31 -10.09
CA GLY A 28 -1.78 -7.23 -9.45
C GLY A 28 -3.29 -7.35 -9.65
N LEU A 29 -3.73 -7.74 -10.85
CA LEU A 29 -5.15 -8.01 -11.17
C LEU A 29 -5.69 -9.17 -10.32
N CYS A 30 -4.99 -10.30 -10.28
CA CYS A 30 -5.39 -11.46 -9.46
C CYS A 30 -5.49 -11.10 -7.98
N PHE A 31 -4.57 -10.28 -7.48
CA PHE A 31 -4.60 -9.79 -6.11
C PHE A 31 -5.82 -8.89 -5.83
N GLY A 32 -6.12 -7.97 -6.75
CA GLY A 32 -7.32 -7.12 -6.67
C GLY A 32 -8.60 -7.94 -6.65
N ILE A 33 -8.74 -8.91 -7.56
CA ILE A 33 -9.85 -9.86 -7.60
C ILE A 33 -9.97 -10.61 -6.27
N GLY A 34 -8.85 -11.09 -5.72
CA GLY A 34 -8.82 -11.77 -4.43
C GLY A 34 -9.33 -10.92 -3.28
N ILE A 35 -9.00 -9.62 -3.24
CA ILE A 35 -9.55 -8.69 -2.24
C ILE A 35 -11.06 -8.53 -2.42
N ILE A 36 -11.52 -8.32 -3.66
CA ILE A 36 -12.94 -8.07 -3.96
C ILE A 36 -13.80 -9.26 -3.57
N PHE A 37 -13.45 -10.46 -4.05
CA PHE A 37 -14.19 -11.70 -3.75
C PHE A 37 -14.01 -12.12 -2.29
N GLY A 38 -12.82 -11.95 -1.73
CA GLY A 38 -12.53 -12.29 -0.34
C GLY A 38 -13.37 -11.47 0.64
N SER A 39 -13.48 -10.17 0.42
CA SER A 39 -14.34 -9.30 1.25
C SER A 39 -15.83 -9.60 1.06
N LEU A 40 -16.26 -9.90 -0.17
CA LEU A 40 -17.65 -10.20 -0.49
C LEU A 40 -18.13 -11.50 0.15
N LEU A 41 -17.37 -12.58 -0.04
CA LEU A 41 -17.67 -13.89 0.52
C LEU A 41 -17.47 -13.89 2.04
N GLY A 42 -16.40 -13.25 2.53
CA GLY A 42 -16.12 -13.18 3.96
C GLY A 42 -17.25 -12.51 4.75
N GLY A 43 -17.74 -11.37 4.28
CA GLY A 43 -18.85 -10.66 4.93
C GLY A 43 -20.17 -11.42 4.88
N THR A 44 -20.53 -11.96 3.71
CA THR A 44 -21.81 -12.67 3.53
C THR A 44 -21.84 -13.98 4.33
N LEU A 45 -20.76 -14.77 4.32
CA LEU A 45 -20.67 -16.00 5.10
C LEU A 45 -20.63 -15.73 6.60
N ASN A 46 -19.96 -14.66 7.04
CA ASN A 46 -19.97 -14.27 8.45
C ASN A 46 -21.38 -13.94 8.95
N THR A 47 -22.19 -13.33 8.08
CA THR A 47 -23.56 -12.96 8.39
C THR A 47 -24.50 -14.17 8.43
N ALA A 48 -24.40 -15.05 7.44
CA ALA A 48 -25.29 -16.20 7.31
C ALA A 48 -24.97 -17.35 8.28
N TYR A 49 -23.68 -17.58 8.59
CA TYR A 49 -23.23 -18.77 9.31
C TYR A 49 -22.26 -18.47 10.46
N GLY A 50 -22.06 -17.19 10.81
CA GLY A 50 -21.12 -16.76 11.85
C GLY A 50 -19.66 -16.82 11.42
N ILE A 51 -18.77 -16.46 12.34
CA ILE A 51 -17.33 -16.26 12.08
C ILE A 51 -16.54 -17.53 11.72
N GLN A 52 -17.07 -18.71 12.05
CA GLN A 52 -16.40 -20.00 11.83
C GLN A 52 -16.35 -20.37 10.35
N CYS A 53 -17.44 -20.18 9.60
CA CYS A 53 -17.52 -20.50 8.18
C CYS A 53 -16.50 -19.75 7.30
N PRO A 54 -16.38 -18.40 7.35
CA PRO A 54 -15.37 -17.71 6.56
C PRO A 54 -13.94 -18.08 6.97
N ALA A 55 -13.69 -18.42 8.24
CA ALA A 55 -12.38 -18.88 8.70
C ALA A 55 -12.01 -20.25 8.10
N ILE A 56 -12.94 -21.21 8.11
CA ILE A 56 -12.73 -22.54 7.51
C ILE A 56 -12.53 -22.42 5.99
N LEU A 57 -13.35 -21.60 5.31
CA LEU A 57 -13.20 -21.38 3.87
C LEU A 57 -11.82 -20.76 3.55
N ALA A 58 -11.39 -19.75 4.32
CA ALA A 58 -10.07 -19.14 4.15
C ALA A 58 -8.94 -20.16 4.37
N PHE A 59 -9.08 -21.05 5.35
CA PHE A 59 -8.14 -22.15 5.58
C PHE A 59 -8.05 -23.09 4.38
N VAL A 60 -9.20 -23.57 3.87
CA VAL A 60 -9.25 -24.49 2.71
C VAL A 60 -8.64 -23.85 1.47
N VAL A 61 -9.01 -22.61 1.15
CA VAL A 61 -8.48 -21.89 -0.02
C VAL A 61 -6.97 -21.65 0.12
N THR A 62 -6.49 -21.29 1.32
CA THR A 62 -5.06 -21.08 1.57
C THR A 62 -4.28 -22.40 1.47
N LEU A 63 -4.84 -23.50 1.98
CA LEU A 63 -4.23 -24.82 1.89
C LEU A 63 -4.13 -25.29 0.43
N LEU A 64 -5.20 -25.12 -0.36
CA LEU A 64 -5.19 -25.38 -1.81
C LEU A 64 -4.13 -24.54 -2.52
N GLY A 65 -4.02 -23.25 -2.19
CA GLY A 65 -2.99 -22.37 -2.73
C GLY A 65 -1.56 -22.82 -2.36
N ALA A 66 -1.36 -23.32 -1.13
CA ALA A 66 -0.08 -23.85 -0.69
C ALA A 66 0.29 -25.14 -1.44
N VAL A 67 -0.67 -26.07 -1.61
CA VAL A 67 -0.46 -27.30 -2.39
C VAL A 67 -0.14 -26.98 -3.84
N LEU A 68 -0.92 -26.12 -4.49
CA LEU A 68 -0.67 -25.67 -5.86
C LEU A 68 0.70 -25.00 -6.00
N SER A 69 1.07 -24.14 -5.05
CA SER A 69 2.40 -23.51 -5.06
C SER A 69 3.51 -24.55 -4.90
N PHE A 70 3.31 -25.58 -4.07
CA PHE A 70 4.29 -26.64 -3.89
C PHE A 70 4.43 -27.54 -5.13
N THR A 71 3.35 -27.80 -5.85
CA THR A 71 3.37 -28.68 -7.04
C THR A 71 3.74 -27.95 -8.33
N CYS A 72 3.37 -26.68 -8.48
CA CYS A 72 3.49 -25.94 -9.73
C CYS A 72 4.67 -24.96 -9.78
N VAL A 73 5.19 -24.51 -8.63
CA VAL A 73 6.39 -23.64 -8.62
C VAL A 73 7.63 -24.53 -8.70
N PRO A 74 8.47 -24.39 -9.75
CA PRO A 74 9.69 -25.18 -9.85
C PRO A 74 10.61 -24.87 -8.66
N ALA A 75 11.20 -25.92 -8.08
CA ALA A 75 12.08 -25.82 -6.90
C ALA A 75 13.31 -24.91 -7.12
N THR A 76 13.66 -24.66 -8.38
CA THR A 76 14.70 -23.73 -8.80
C THR A 76 14.06 -22.74 -9.78
N THR A 77 13.75 -21.53 -9.31
CA THR A 77 13.22 -20.45 -10.17
C THR A 77 14.30 -19.70 -10.93
N LYS A 78 15.57 -19.90 -10.55
CA LYS A 78 16.73 -19.28 -11.18
C LYS A 78 17.48 -20.33 -11.98
N GLU A 79 17.32 -20.33 -13.31
CA GLU A 79 18.32 -21.00 -14.14
C GLU A 79 19.69 -20.40 -13.78
N ALA A 80 20.65 -21.28 -13.52
CA ALA A 80 22.03 -20.89 -13.32
C ALA A 80 22.56 -20.29 -14.62
N SER A 81 22.30 -18.99 -14.85
CA SER A 81 23.08 -18.21 -15.79
C SER A 81 24.49 -18.10 -15.21
N VAL A 82 25.30 -19.06 -15.59
CA VAL A 82 26.76 -19.04 -15.53
C VAL A 82 27.21 -17.75 -16.20
N GLN A 83 27.47 -16.72 -15.40
CA GLN A 83 28.40 -15.63 -15.70
C GLN A 83 28.69 -14.84 -14.41
N SER A 84 29.69 -15.35 -13.68
CA SER A 84 30.67 -14.61 -12.88
C SER A 84 30.22 -13.26 -12.29
N ALA A 85 29.67 -13.28 -11.07
CA ALA A 85 29.96 -12.21 -10.13
C ALA A 85 31.22 -12.61 -9.33
N PRO A 86 32.26 -11.75 -9.20
CA PRO A 86 33.48 -12.12 -8.49
C PRO A 86 33.16 -12.54 -7.06
N GLN A 87 33.54 -13.78 -6.73
CA GLN A 87 33.71 -14.22 -5.36
C GLN A 87 34.79 -13.33 -4.73
N GLY A 88 34.38 -12.29 -4.01
CA GLY A 88 35.32 -11.33 -3.41
C GLY A 88 34.70 -10.17 -2.63
N GLY A 89 33.38 -9.97 -2.66
CA GLY A 89 32.68 -9.03 -1.78
C GLY A 89 32.21 -9.74 -0.50
N THR A 90 32.54 -9.18 0.65
CA THR A 90 32.05 -9.59 1.98
C THR A 90 30.59 -10.01 1.90
N LYS A 91 30.24 -11.19 2.43
CA LYS A 91 28.85 -11.66 2.55
C LYS A 91 28.00 -10.50 3.04
N ALA A 92 27.24 -9.86 2.14
CA ALA A 92 26.35 -8.78 2.52
C ALA A 92 25.33 -9.43 3.46
N SER A 93 25.43 -9.09 4.75
CA SER A 93 24.49 -9.57 5.75
C SER A 93 23.09 -9.21 5.26
N VAL A 94 22.22 -10.20 5.15
CA VAL A 94 20.81 -10.03 4.76
C VAL A 94 20.10 -9.01 5.67
N PHE A 95 20.70 -8.69 6.82
CA PHE A 95 20.31 -7.65 7.76
C PHE A 95 21.47 -6.70 8.11
N ASP A 96 22.04 -6.02 7.12
CA ASP A 96 22.89 -4.86 7.42
C ASP A 96 22.00 -3.65 7.78
N LEU A 97 21.54 -3.60 9.03
CA LEU A 97 20.76 -2.47 9.55
C LEU A 97 21.50 -1.13 9.38
N LYS A 98 22.83 -1.15 9.36
CA LYS A 98 23.65 0.05 9.17
C LYS A 98 23.57 0.54 7.73
N ALA A 99 23.58 -0.37 6.76
CA ALA A 99 23.33 -0.03 5.35
C ALA A 99 21.91 0.49 5.12
N ILE A 100 20.89 -0.14 5.72
CA ILE A 100 19.49 0.27 5.60
C ILE A 100 19.27 1.66 6.21
N THR A 101 19.78 1.90 7.42
CA THR A 101 19.68 3.21 8.07
C THR A 101 20.41 4.28 7.27
N ARG A 102 21.64 4.00 6.78
CA ARG A 102 22.38 4.93 5.91
C ARG A 102 21.59 5.26 4.64
N LEU A 103 20.97 4.27 4.01
CA LEU A 103 20.14 4.46 2.81
C LEU A 103 18.92 5.34 3.11
N LEU A 104 18.25 5.10 4.24
CA LEU A 104 17.09 5.88 4.68
C LEU A 104 17.45 7.33 5.02
N LEU A 105 18.62 7.55 5.62
CA LEU A 105 19.15 8.86 6.02
C LEU A 105 19.73 9.67 4.86
N LEU A 106 19.70 9.15 3.63
CA LEU A 106 20.10 9.93 2.46
C LEU A 106 19.22 11.19 2.35
N PRO A 107 19.81 12.37 2.11
CA PRO A 107 19.08 13.65 2.13
C PRO A 107 17.98 13.74 1.07
N ARG A 108 18.06 12.94 0.00
CA ARG A 108 17.03 12.85 -1.05
C ARG A 108 15.94 11.81 -0.76
N VAL A 109 16.26 10.79 0.03
CA VAL A 109 15.35 9.69 0.40
C VAL A 109 14.47 10.06 1.58
N LEU A 110 15.10 10.58 2.65
CA LEU A 110 14.44 10.82 3.92
C LEU A 110 13.17 11.69 3.77
N PRO A 111 13.16 12.81 3.02
CA PRO A 111 11.96 13.63 2.88
C PRO A 111 10.81 12.89 2.19
N VAL A 112 11.09 12.14 1.11
CA VAL A 112 10.08 11.38 0.36
C VAL A 112 9.51 10.25 1.22
N PHE A 113 10.39 9.54 1.93
CA PHE A 113 9.99 8.48 2.84
C PHE A 113 9.14 9.01 4.00
N LEU A 114 9.53 10.12 4.61
CA LEU A 114 8.74 10.77 5.66
C LEU A 114 7.38 11.22 5.15
N VAL A 115 7.30 11.82 3.95
CA VAL A 115 6.02 12.21 3.33
C VAL A 115 5.12 10.97 3.15
N LYS A 116 5.66 9.86 2.65
CA LYS A 116 4.91 8.60 2.49
C LYS A 116 4.35 8.11 3.82
N VAL A 117 5.19 7.99 4.83
CA VAL A 117 4.82 7.48 6.15
C VAL A 117 3.81 8.40 6.83
N ILE A 118 4.13 9.69 6.92
CA ILE A 118 3.32 10.66 7.66
C ILE A 118 1.96 10.89 6.98
N SER A 119 1.93 11.06 5.65
CA SER A 119 0.67 11.31 4.92
C SER A 119 -0.22 10.06 4.85
N GLY A 120 0.39 8.88 4.74
CA GLY A 120 -0.34 7.61 4.64
C GLY A 120 -0.82 7.06 5.98
N LEU A 121 -0.15 7.37 7.09
CA LEU A 121 -0.43 6.78 8.40
C LEU A 121 -1.88 6.95 8.88
N PRO A 122 -2.52 8.13 8.83
CA PRO A 122 -3.88 8.26 9.36
C PRO A 122 -4.92 7.48 8.54
N SER A 123 -4.78 7.46 7.20
CA SER A 123 -5.59 6.60 6.33
C SER A 123 -5.35 5.11 6.57
N GLY A 124 -4.10 4.72 6.89
CA GLY A 124 -3.76 3.35 7.30
C GLY A 124 -4.41 2.96 8.63
N LEU A 125 -4.38 3.85 9.64
CA LEU A 125 -5.05 3.65 10.92
C LEU A 125 -6.56 3.48 10.74
N PHE A 126 -7.18 4.34 9.92
CA PHE A 126 -8.59 4.24 9.59
C PHE A 126 -8.93 2.89 8.95
N LEU A 127 -8.14 2.44 7.95
CA LEU A 127 -8.39 1.18 7.26
C LEU A 127 -8.23 -0.04 8.18
N VAL A 128 -7.30 0.02 9.14
CA VAL A 128 -7.10 -1.03 10.15
C VAL A 128 -8.24 -1.07 11.17
N MET A 129 -8.76 0.10 11.55
CA MET A 129 -9.91 0.23 12.45
C MET A 129 -11.27 0.11 11.76
N PHE A 130 -11.27 0.02 10.43
CA PHE A 130 -12.48 0.06 9.62
C PHE A 130 -13.52 -1.00 10.01
N SER A 131 -13.09 -2.20 10.41
CA SER A 131 -14.02 -3.24 10.88
C SER A 131 -14.78 -2.81 12.14
N ILE A 132 -14.10 -2.17 13.09
CA ILE A 132 -14.72 -1.66 14.33
C ILE A 132 -15.62 -0.47 14.00
N ILE A 133 -15.14 0.47 13.18
CA ILE A 133 -15.91 1.64 12.75
C ILE A 133 -17.20 1.19 12.01
N SER A 134 -17.12 0.14 11.19
CA SER A 134 -18.27 -0.39 10.47
C SER A 134 -19.34 -0.96 11.41
N MET A 135 -18.93 -1.72 12.43
CA MET A 135 -19.87 -2.30 13.39
C MET A 135 -20.41 -1.28 14.38
N ASP A 136 -19.52 -0.52 15.03
CA ASP A 136 -19.90 0.34 16.16
C ASP A 136 -20.48 1.69 15.72
N PHE A 137 -19.89 2.32 14.71
CA PHE A 137 -20.31 3.66 14.28
C PHE A 137 -21.36 3.61 13.19
N PHE A 138 -21.14 2.80 12.15
CA PHE A 138 -22.09 2.69 11.05
C PHE A 138 -23.21 1.68 11.30
N GLN A 139 -23.14 0.88 12.37
CA GLN A 139 -24.13 -0.15 12.71
C GLN A 139 -24.38 -1.11 11.53
N LEU A 140 -23.31 -1.38 10.76
CA LEU A 140 -23.36 -2.25 9.59
C LEU A 140 -23.26 -3.70 10.00
N GLU A 141 -24.03 -4.53 9.30
CA GLU A 141 -23.86 -5.98 9.34
C GLU A 141 -22.57 -6.38 8.62
N ALA A 142 -22.01 -7.54 8.97
CA ALA A 142 -20.73 -7.99 8.41
C ALA A 142 -20.76 -8.12 6.87
N ALA A 143 -21.91 -8.49 6.29
CA ALA A 143 -22.10 -8.53 4.84
C ALA A 143 -21.94 -7.13 4.22
N GLN A 144 -22.52 -6.11 4.84
CA GLN A 144 -22.47 -4.73 4.35
C GLN A 144 -21.05 -4.15 4.46
N ALA A 145 -20.35 -4.42 5.57
CA ALA A 145 -18.94 -4.07 5.71
C ALA A 145 -18.06 -4.78 4.65
N GLY A 146 -18.39 -6.04 4.35
CA GLY A 146 -17.79 -6.82 3.26
C GLY A 146 -18.01 -6.17 1.89
N TYR A 147 -19.23 -5.76 1.57
CA TYR A 147 -19.57 -5.05 0.32
C TYR A 147 -18.78 -3.75 0.17
N LEU A 148 -18.63 -3.00 1.25
CA LEU A 148 -17.88 -1.76 1.25
C LEU A 148 -16.38 -2.00 1.02
N MET A 149 -15.80 -3.03 1.63
CA MET A 149 -14.41 -3.44 1.34
C MET A 149 -14.23 -3.98 -0.09
N SER A 150 -15.23 -4.67 -0.63
CA SER A 150 -15.22 -5.08 -2.04
C SER A 150 -15.26 -3.87 -2.97
N PHE A 151 -16.09 -2.86 -2.68
CA PHE A 151 -16.11 -1.60 -3.40
C PHE A 151 -14.75 -0.89 -3.31
N PHE A 152 -14.06 -0.97 -2.16
CA PHE A 152 -12.70 -0.43 -1.98
C PHE A 152 -11.72 -1.12 -2.91
N GLY A 153 -11.75 -2.44 -2.97
CA GLY A 153 -10.92 -3.24 -3.87
C GLY A 153 -11.17 -2.90 -5.35
N ILE A 154 -12.43 -2.73 -5.77
CA ILE A 154 -12.79 -2.35 -7.14
C ILE A 154 -12.21 -0.97 -7.48
N LEU A 155 -12.44 0.03 -6.63
CA LEU A 155 -11.90 1.37 -6.82
C LEU A 155 -10.37 1.35 -6.84
N GLN A 156 -9.74 0.59 -5.94
CA GLN A 156 -8.29 0.47 -5.88
C GLN A 156 -7.74 -0.10 -7.19
N MET A 157 -8.32 -1.19 -7.68
CA MET A 157 -7.93 -1.84 -8.93
C MET A 157 -8.10 -0.89 -10.12
N MET A 158 -9.23 -0.17 -10.21
CA MET A 158 -9.52 0.75 -11.30
C MET A 158 -8.61 1.98 -11.28
N ILE A 159 -8.45 2.62 -10.11
CA ILE A 159 -7.65 3.84 -9.98
C ILE A 159 -6.16 3.53 -10.15
N GLN A 160 -5.67 2.47 -9.51
CA GLN A 160 -4.25 2.10 -9.60
C GLN A 160 -3.88 1.58 -11.00
N GLY A 161 -4.76 0.79 -11.64
CA GLY A 161 -4.50 0.22 -12.96
C GLY A 161 -4.67 1.20 -14.11
N LEU A 162 -5.75 2.00 -14.12
CA LEU A 162 -6.11 2.85 -15.27
C LEU A 162 -5.73 4.32 -15.06
N VAL A 163 -6.15 4.89 -13.92
CA VAL A 163 -6.04 6.34 -13.69
C VAL A 163 -4.60 6.74 -13.44
N ILE A 164 -3.91 6.08 -12.51
CA ILE A 164 -2.54 6.44 -12.12
C ILE A 164 -1.54 6.17 -13.24
N GLY A 165 -1.74 5.09 -14.02
CA GLY A 165 -0.92 4.82 -15.20
C GLY A 165 -0.92 6.00 -16.17
N ARG A 166 -2.09 6.54 -16.49
CA ARG A 166 -2.21 7.75 -17.35
C ARG A 166 -1.72 9.02 -16.66
N LEU A 167 -2.05 9.23 -15.39
CA LEU A 167 -1.67 10.46 -14.70
C LEU A 167 -0.15 10.57 -14.55
N SER A 168 0.54 9.44 -14.31
CA SER A 168 2.00 9.38 -14.20
C SER A 168 2.74 9.67 -15.51
N THR A 169 2.10 9.49 -16.68
CA THR A 169 2.70 9.84 -17.97
C THR A 169 2.49 11.31 -18.35
N HIS A 170 1.42 11.94 -17.85
CA HIS A 170 1.06 13.31 -18.22
C HIS A 170 1.52 14.37 -17.21
N PHE A 171 1.68 14.01 -15.93
CA PHE A 171 1.99 14.95 -14.86
C PHE A 171 3.32 14.60 -14.18
N PRO A 172 4.08 15.62 -13.75
CA PRO A 172 5.31 15.38 -12.99
C PRO A 172 4.99 14.83 -11.60
N GLU A 173 5.89 14.00 -11.09
CA GLU A 173 5.76 13.33 -9.79
C GLU A 173 5.47 14.30 -8.64
N GLU A 174 6.12 15.46 -8.64
CA GLU A 174 5.91 16.47 -7.59
C GLU A 174 4.48 17.04 -7.59
N THR A 175 3.89 17.28 -8.77
CA THR A 175 2.50 17.74 -8.88
C THR A 175 1.53 16.64 -8.46
N LEU A 176 1.79 15.40 -8.87
CA LEU A 176 0.99 14.25 -8.46
C LEU A 176 1.02 14.06 -6.94
N LEU A 177 2.21 14.12 -6.34
CA LEU A 177 2.39 14.01 -4.89
C LEU A 177 1.60 15.11 -4.16
N ARG A 178 1.77 16.38 -4.54
CA ARG A 178 1.04 17.51 -3.94
C ARG A 178 -0.46 17.37 -4.13
N SER A 179 -0.92 16.93 -5.30
CA SER A 179 -2.35 16.70 -5.56
C SER A 179 -2.90 15.59 -4.67
N SER A 180 -2.16 14.50 -4.47
CA SER A 180 -2.59 13.39 -3.60
C SER A 180 -2.70 13.82 -2.13
N VAL A 181 -1.74 14.59 -1.63
CA VAL A 181 -1.76 15.16 -0.27
C VAL A 181 -2.91 16.15 -0.10
N LEU A 182 -3.18 16.98 -1.10
CA LEU A 182 -4.32 17.91 -1.09
C LEU A 182 -5.65 17.16 -1.04
N VAL A 183 -5.84 16.15 -1.89
CA VAL A 183 -7.07 15.33 -1.89
C VAL A 183 -7.20 14.59 -0.55
N PHE A 184 -6.10 14.10 0.02
CA PHE A 184 -6.12 13.52 1.37
C PHE A 184 -6.58 14.50 2.45
N ALA A 185 -6.16 15.77 2.39
CA ALA A 185 -6.62 16.78 3.33
C ALA A 185 -8.13 17.02 3.18
N VAL A 186 -8.62 17.17 1.95
CA VAL A 186 -10.06 17.36 1.65
C VAL A 186 -10.88 16.15 2.11
N VAL A 187 -10.41 14.94 1.83
CA VAL A 187 -11.03 13.70 2.30
C VAL A 187 -11.00 13.62 3.82
N GLY A 188 -9.91 14.03 4.47
CA GLY A 188 -9.80 14.11 5.93
C GLY A 188 -10.85 15.04 6.54
N LEU A 189 -11.07 16.21 5.95
CA LEU A 189 -12.15 17.12 6.35
C LEU A 189 -13.52 16.47 6.18
N GLY A 190 -13.76 15.81 5.04
CA GLY A 190 -15.00 15.06 4.80
C GLY A 190 -15.21 13.93 5.81
N MET A 191 -14.15 13.20 6.17
CA MET A 191 -14.21 12.14 7.18
C MET A 191 -14.46 12.67 8.58
N ALA A 192 -13.98 13.87 8.91
CA ALA A 192 -14.26 14.49 10.22
C ALA A 192 -15.74 14.88 10.37
N LEU A 193 -16.40 15.24 9.28
CA LEU A 193 -17.82 15.61 9.22
C LEU A 193 -18.73 14.42 8.87
N MET A 194 -18.17 13.22 8.77
CA MET A 194 -18.88 12.04 8.31
C MET A 194 -19.85 11.54 9.37
N SER A 195 -21.12 11.41 8.98
CA SER A 195 -22.20 10.91 9.83
C SER A 195 -22.89 9.66 9.30
N SER A 196 -22.68 9.30 8.02
CA SER A 196 -23.39 8.20 7.38
C SER A 196 -22.49 7.42 6.43
N VAL A 197 -22.92 6.19 6.14
CA VAL A 197 -22.25 5.28 5.20
C VAL A 197 -22.25 5.88 3.78
N LEU A 198 -23.31 6.60 3.41
CA LEU A 198 -23.38 7.27 2.10
C LEU A 198 -22.29 8.34 1.97
N HIS A 199 -22.06 9.13 3.01
CA HIS A 199 -20.94 10.09 3.02
C HIS A 199 -19.60 9.38 2.83
N PHE A 200 -19.40 8.25 3.50
CA PHE A 200 -18.17 7.47 3.31
C PHE A 200 -18.01 6.97 1.87
N CYS A 201 -19.07 6.42 1.26
CA CYS A 201 -19.05 5.98 -0.14
C CYS A 201 -18.67 7.10 -1.12
N PHE A 202 -19.11 8.34 -0.88
CA PHE A 202 -18.72 9.51 -1.69
C PHE A 202 -17.25 9.92 -1.49
N LEU A 203 -16.70 9.77 -0.28
CA LEU A 203 -15.31 10.11 0.04
C LEU A 203 -14.32 9.05 -0.45
N MET A 204 -14.79 7.82 -0.62
CA MET A 204 -13.98 6.65 -0.88
C MET A 204 -13.15 6.71 -2.18
N PRO A 205 -13.68 7.18 -3.33
CA PRO A 205 -12.86 7.38 -4.53
C PRO A 205 -11.68 8.33 -4.30
N GLY A 206 -11.89 9.42 -3.55
CA GLY A 206 -10.83 10.37 -3.21
C GLY A 206 -9.79 9.77 -2.27
N LEU A 207 -10.22 8.99 -1.28
CA LEU A 207 -9.34 8.27 -0.37
C LEU A 207 -8.44 7.29 -1.13
N VAL A 208 -9.04 6.45 -1.98
CA VAL A 208 -8.34 5.45 -2.78
C VAL A 208 -7.40 6.11 -3.78
N PHE A 209 -7.85 7.17 -4.47
CA PHE A 209 -7.00 7.92 -5.39
C PHE A 209 -5.75 8.47 -4.70
N SER A 210 -5.93 9.06 -3.53
CA SER A 210 -4.83 9.65 -2.76
C SER A 210 -3.87 8.58 -2.26
N LEU A 211 -4.38 7.46 -1.74
CA LEU A 211 -3.59 6.30 -1.30
C LEU A 211 -2.74 5.71 -2.42
N CYS A 212 -3.37 5.42 -3.56
CA CYS A 212 -2.68 4.80 -4.68
C CYS A 212 -1.66 5.77 -5.29
N THR A 213 -2.01 7.04 -5.45
CA THR A 213 -1.11 8.06 -6.02
C THR A 213 0.09 8.30 -5.10
N LEU A 214 -0.15 8.47 -3.80
CA LEU A 214 0.92 8.63 -2.81
C LEU A 214 1.88 7.44 -2.87
N ASN A 215 1.37 6.21 -2.87
CA ASN A 215 2.22 5.02 -2.91
C ASN A 215 3.05 4.94 -4.19
N VAL A 216 2.42 5.03 -5.36
CA VAL A 216 3.11 4.87 -6.65
C VAL A 216 4.15 5.98 -6.87
N VAL A 217 3.79 7.23 -6.58
CA VAL A 217 4.67 8.38 -6.79
C VAL A 217 5.85 8.35 -5.82
N THR A 218 5.60 8.08 -4.52
CA THR A 218 6.69 7.99 -3.54
C THR A 218 7.62 6.83 -3.84
N ASP A 219 7.11 5.66 -4.25
CA ASP A 219 7.96 4.54 -4.65
C ASP A 219 8.80 4.88 -5.89
N SER A 220 8.22 5.55 -6.90
CA SER A 220 8.99 5.98 -8.07
C SER A 220 10.07 7.01 -7.71
N MET A 221 9.76 8.01 -6.89
CA MET A 221 10.76 8.98 -6.42
C MET A 221 11.86 8.33 -5.59
N LEU A 222 11.53 7.38 -4.71
CA LEU A 222 12.48 6.66 -3.87
C LEU A 222 13.41 5.77 -4.71
N THR A 223 12.90 5.07 -5.72
CA THR A 223 13.72 4.26 -6.64
C THR A 223 14.68 5.12 -7.47
N LYS A 224 14.26 6.33 -7.89
CA LYS A 224 15.12 7.29 -8.61
C LYS A 224 16.15 7.97 -7.70
N ALA A 225 15.92 7.99 -6.39
CA ALA A 225 16.81 8.63 -5.42
C ALA A 225 17.98 7.74 -4.97
N VAL A 226 17.97 6.46 -5.35
CA VAL A 226 18.99 5.47 -4.97
C VAL A 226 19.66 4.82 -6.17
N SER A 227 20.77 4.13 -5.92
CA SER A 227 21.47 3.36 -6.94
C SER A 227 20.65 2.13 -7.38
N ALA A 228 20.95 1.59 -8.57
CA ALA A 228 20.30 0.37 -9.06
C ALA A 228 20.51 -0.83 -8.12
N SER A 229 21.65 -0.90 -7.41
CA SER A 229 21.93 -1.96 -6.43
C SER A 229 21.08 -1.84 -5.16
N ASP A 230 20.64 -0.63 -4.80
CA ASP A 230 19.90 -0.37 -3.55
C ASP A 230 18.38 -0.28 -3.74
N THR A 231 17.90 -0.34 -4.98
CA THR A 231 16.47 -0.17 -5.33
C THR A 231 15.58 -1.22 -4.65
N GLY A 232 16.02 -2.48 -4.60
CA GLY A 232 15.29 -3.56 -3.92
C GLY A 232 15.18 -3.33 -2.41
N THR A 233 16.28 -2.93 -1.76
CA THR A 233 16.32 -2.58 -0.34
C THR A 233 15.39 -1.41 -0.02
N MET A 234 15.37 -0.39 -0.87
CA MET A 234 14.49 0.76 -0.73
C MET A 234 13.01 0.39 -0.83
N LEU A 235 12.62 -0.36 -1.86
CA LEU A 235 11.24 -0.81 -2.04
C LEU A 235 10.82 -1.74 -0.90
N GLY A 236 11.72 -2.60 -0.39
CA GLY A 236 11.49 -3.42 0.79
C GLY A 236 11.24 -2.57 2.04
N LEU A 237 12.03 -1.51 2.25
CA LEU A 237 11.85 -0.58 3.37
C LEU A 237 10.50 0.16 3.26
N SER A 238 10.16 0.61 2.06
CA SER A 238 8.87 1.25 1.75
C SER A 238 7.69 0.31 2.03
N ALA A 239 7.77 -0.94 1.57
CA ALA A 239 6.74 -1.95 1.79
C ALA A 239 6.60 -2.36 3.28
N SER A 240 7.66 -2.22 4.07
CA SER A 240 7.66 -2.54 5.51
C SER A 240 6.81 -1.60 6.36
N VAL A 241 6.53 -0.38 5.87
CA VAL A 241 5.67 0.60 6.55
C VAL A 241 4.24 0.07 6.73
N GLN A 242 3.73 -0.70 5.77
CA GLN A 242 2.35 -1.18 5.81
C GLN A 242 2.15 -2.28 6.88
N PRO A 243 2.98 -3.33 6.97
CA PRO A 243 2.97 -4.26 8.11
C PRO A 243 3.16 -3.54 9.44
N LEU A 244 4.08 -2.58 9.55
CA LEU A 244 4.30 -1.82 10.79
C LEU A 244 3.02 -1.08 11.22
N THR A 245 2.36 -0.41 10.27
CA THR A 245 1.09 0.28 10.51
C THR A 245 -0.01 -0.71 10.89
N ARG A 246 -0.01 -1.93 10.37
CA ARG A 246 -0.98 -2.97 10.76
C ARG A 246 -0.70 -3.57 12.14
N THR A 247 0.55 -3.63 12.56
CA THR A 247 0.93 -4.12 13.90
C THR A 247 0.64 -3.08 14.97
N LEU A 248 1.03 -1.82 14.76
CA LEU A 248 0.84 -0.74 15.74
C LEU A 248 -0.53 -0.06 15.61
N GLY A 249 -1.18 -0.21 14.46
CA GLY A 249 -2.41 0.49 14.12
C GLY A 249 -3.60 0.16 15.00
N PRO A 250 -3.84 -1.10 15.40
CA PRO A 250 -4.94 -1.42 16.31
C PRO A 250 -4.78 -0.77 17.68
N THR A 251 -3.56 -0.72 18.21
CA THR A 251 -3.28 -0.09 19.51
C THR A 251 -3.46 1.41 19.44
N LEU A 252 -2.84 2.08 18.46
CA LEU A 252 -2.94 3.53 18.30
C LEU A 252 -4.35 3.96 17.87
N GLY A 253 -4.92 3.27 16.89
CA GLY A 253 -6.27 3.51 16.37
C GLY A 253 -7.35 3.26 17.42
N GLY A 254 -7.21 2.20 18.22
CA GLY A 254 -8.15 1.89 19.30
C GLY A 254 -8.13 2.94 20.42
N LEU A 255 -6.95 3.43 20.80
CA LEU A 255 -6.82 4.52 21.79
C LEU A 255 -7.43 5.83 21.27
N LEU A 256 -7.16 6.18 20.01
CA LEU A 256 -7.75 7.36 19.37
C LEU A 256 -9.27 7.25 19.27
N TYR A 257 -9.76 6.10 18.80
CA TYR A 257 -11.18 5.82 18.64
C TYR A 257 -11.93 5.87 19.99
N ARG A 258 -11.38 5.25 21.04
CA ARG A 258 -11.99 5.26 22.37
C ARG A 258 -12.05 6.65 23.00
N SER A 259 -11.04 7.50 22.74
CA SER A 259 -10.93 8.81 23.39
C SER A 259 -11.71 9.91 22.66
N TYR A 260 -11.79 9.83 21.32
CA TYR A 260 -12.29 10.93 20.48
C TYR A 260 -13.30 10.49 19.40
N GLY A 261 -13.66 9.20 19.34
CA GLY A 261 -14.62 8.66 18.36
C GLY A 261 -14.08 8.58 16.93
N VAL A 262 -14.97 8.46 15.94
CA VAL A 262 -14.60 8.42 14.51
C VAL A 262 -14.02 9.73 13.96
N PRO A 263 -14.50 10.93 14.32
CA PRO A 263 -14.02 12.18 13.72
C PRO A 263 -12.52 12.41 13.87
N ILE A 264 -11.87 11.81 14.87
CA ILE A 264 -10.42 11.93 15.09
C ILE A 264 -9.60 11.46 13.89
N PHE A 265 -10.04 10.40 13.19
CA PHE A 265 -9.32 9.91 12.01
C PHE A 265 -9.35 10.95 10.89
N GLY A 266 -10.48 11.67 10.73
CA GLY A 266 -10.60 12.78 9.79
C GLY A 266 -9.77 13.99 10.19
N HIS A 267 -9.82 14.40 11.47
CA HIS A 267 -9.02 15.52 11.98
C HIS A 267 -7.51 15.27 11.86
N VAL A 268 -7.04 14.08 12.26
CA VAL A 268 -5.63 13.71 12.12
C VAL A 268 -5.23 13.66 10.65
N GLN A 269 -6.06 13.06 9.78
CA GLN A 269 -5.81 13.04 8.34
C GLN A 269 -5.68 14.46 7.77
N LEU A 270 -6.60 15.36 8.11
CA LEU A 270 -6.58 16.76 7.68
C LEU A 270 -5.34 17.50 8.17
N MET A 271 -5.08 17.50 9.48
CA MET A 271 -3.99 18.25 10.09
C MET A 271 -2.62 17.79 9.58
N VAL A 272 -2.43 16.47 9.50
CA VAL A 272 -1.18 15.89 9.04
C VAL A 272 -0.93 16.21 7.56
N ASN A 273 -1.94 16.03 6.70
CA ASN A 273 -1.76 16.29 5.27
C ASN A 273 -1.68 17.79 4.94
N LEU A 274 -2.35 18.66 5.70
CA LEU A 274 -2.14 20.11 5.59
C LEU A 274 -0.72 20.51 5.98
N LEU A 275 -0.19 19.96 7.09
CA LEU A 275 1.18 20.22 7.50
C LEU A 275 2.18 19.75 6.43
N VAL A 276 1.99 18.54 5.91
CA VAL A 276 2.83 18.01 4.82
C VAL A 276 2.73 18.89 3.58
N LEU A 277 1.53 19.33 3.20
CA LEU A 277 1.34 20.22 2.05
C LEU A 277 2.09 21.54 2.23
N LEU A 278 2.02 22.14 3.42
CA LEU A 278 2.76 23.36 3.76
C LEU A 278 4.28 23.15 3.68
N VAL A 279 4.78 22.00 4.16
CA VAL A 279 6.20 21.64 4.06
C VAL A 279 6.62 21.47 2.60
N LEU A 280 5.81 20.78 1.78
CA LEU A 280 6.07 20.58 0.35
C LEU A 280 6.05 21.89 -0.44
N TRP A 281 5.23 22.87 -0.03
CA TRP A 281 5.23 24.21 -0.61
C TRP A 281 6.47 25.02 -0.22
N LYS A 282 6.91 24.95 1.03
CA LYS A 282 8.11 25.68 1.49
C LYS A 282 9.41 25.06 0.99
N LYS A 283 9.44 23.75 0.81
CA LYS A 283 10.61 22.97 0.35
C LYS A 283 10.17 22.03 -0.77
N PRO A 284 10.10 22.52 -2.03
CA PRO A 284 9.87 21.65 -3.18
C PRO A 284 10.88 20.50 -3.16
N LEU A 285 10.39 19.27 -3.30
CA LEU A 285 11.24 18.07 -3.34
C LEU A 285 12.12 18.04 -4.60
N SER A 286 11.82 18.89 -5.58
CA SER A 286 12.65 19.12 -6.75
C SER A 286 13.85 20.01 -6.41
N GLN A 287 14.99 19.37 -6.16
CA GLN A 287 16.24 19.92 -6.63
C GLN A 287 16.22 19.84 -8.16
N LYS A 288 16.13 21.01 -8.81
CA LYS A 288 16.58 21.20 -10.19
C LYS A 288 17.82 20.35 -10.41
N GLY A 289 17.79 19.50 -11.44
CA GLY A 289 18.93 18.66 -11.76
C GLY A 289 20.22 19.47 -11.79
N GLU A 290 21.26 18.91 -11.16
CA GLU A 290 22.59 18.94 -11.76
C GLU A 290 22.44 18.39 -13.18
N LYS A 291 22.09 19.27 -14.12
CA LYS A 291 22.46 19.11 -15.51
C LYS A 291 23.99 19.22 -15.53
N ALA A 292 24.62 18.10 -15.84
CA ALA A 292 25.94 17.99 -16.47
C ALA A 292 27.03 18.95 -15.96
N ARG A 293 27.97 18.39 -15.20
CA ARG A 293 29.38 18.57 -15.52
C ARG A 293 30.20 17.35 -15.12
#